data_AF-A8GJM3-F1
#
_entry.id   AF-A8GJM3-F1
#
_cell.length_a   1.000
_cell.length_b   1.000
_cell.length_c   1.000
_cell.angle_alpha   90.00
_cell.angle_beta   90.00
_cell.angle_gamma   90.00
#
_symmetry.space_group_name_H-M   'P 1'
#
loop_
_entity.id
_entity.type
_entity.pdbx_description
1 polymer ?
#
loop_
_entity_poly.entity_id
_entity_poly.type
_entity_poly.pdbx_seq_one_letter_code
_entity_poly.pdbx_strand_id
1 'polypeptide(L)'
;MLLLLWAGWQGVHQTSSTAFCLSCHSMSTVGQEYQESIHFKNASGVRAECKDCHIPPGVIPTVVRKIAALNDLYHEFISPSIATPEAFESKRAELAQREWARMTENRSAACKACHSYDAMDHDKQSSEAAAQMTAAALKDSNCIDCHKGIAHHKPDMSQGFRSQFKTLQQQSTALPAATTLYSLGEKSLSASADEPADKALLMPATQVSVLQKQGDKVQIQIVGWRESAGRGRVITQYPGKRVFAAVLDASLLPTIKILQTQVDPASHQEWQQISVAAWTSNDGFNASLEPVWQYADQMLQSTCSACHSVPPATRYTANGWIAGLKAMSTYYRLSSQEERTLLKYLQTHASDTADSAKK
;
A
#
# COMPACT_ATOMS: atom_id res chain seq x y z
N MET A 1 -37.63 -13.04 -30.66
CA MET A 1 -36.88 -13.01 -29.38
C MET A 1 -35.59 -13.84 -29.45
N LEU A 2 -35.63 -15.14 -29.80
CA LEU A 2 -34.43 -15.98 -29.92
C LEU A 2 -33.36 -15.45 -30.91
N LEU A 3 -33.79 -14.95 -32.07
CA LEU A 3 -32.87 -14.33 -33.05
C LEU A 3 -32.19 -13.06 -32.51
N LEU A 4 -32.89 -12.27 -31.70
CA LEU A 4 -32.33 -11.06 -31.09
C LEU A 4 -31.33 -11.40 -29.98
N LEU A 5 -31.63 -12.42 -29.17
CA LEU A 5 -30.71 -12.93 -28.15
C LEU A 5 -29.45 -13.54 -28.78
N TRP A 6 -29.62 -14.31 -29.86
CA TRP A 6 -28.50 -14.87 -30.60
C TRP A 6 -27.64 -13.78 -31.26
N ALA A 7 -28.26 -12.82 -31.94
CA ALA A 7 -27.55 -11.69 -32.54
C ALA A 7 -26.81 -10.86 -31.49
N GLY A 8 -27.44 -10.58 -30.35
CA GLY A 8 -26.79 -9.91 -29.21
C GLY A 8 -25.58 -10.71 -28.69
N TRP A 9 -25.72 -12.02 -28.55
CA TRP A 9 -24.62 -12.88 -28.12
C TRP A 9 -23.46 -12.92 -29.13
N GLN A 10 -23.74 -12.93 -30.44
CA GLN A 10 -22.70 -12.81 -31.46
C GLN A 10 -21.98 -11.45 -31.38
N GLY A 11 -22.70 -10.37 -31.11
CA GLY A 11 -22.10 -9.06 -30.84
C GLY A 11 -21.14 -9.08 -29.64
N VAL A 12 -21.51 -9.79 -28.57
CA VAL A 12 -20.63 -10.00 -27.41
C VAL A 12 -19.36 -10.75 -27.81
N HIS A 13 -19.45 -11.79 -28.64
CA HIS A 13 -18.26 -12.52 -29.13
C HIS A 13 -17.36 -11.66 -30.00
N GLN A 14 -17.94 -10.93 -30.96
CA GLN A 14 -17.18 -10.08 -31.88
C GLN A 14 -16.39 -9.00 -31.13
N THR A 15 -17.06 -8.33 -30.19
CA THR A 15 -16.43 -7.31 -29.32
C THR A 15 -15.49 -7.90 -28.27
N SER A 16 -15.32 -9.22 -28.22
CA SER A 16 -14.37 -9.92 -27.35
C SER A 16 -13.15 -10.43 -28.10
N SER A 17 -13.09 -10.24 -29.42
CA SER A 17 -11.93 -10.65 -30.21
C SER A 17 -10.71 -9.78 -29.89
N THR A 18 -9.51 -10.37 -29.94
CA THR A 18 -8.25 -9.62 -29.84
C THR A 18 -8.16 -8.52 -30.89
N ALA A 19 -8.67 -8.76 -32.11
CA ALA A 19 -8.75 -7.75 -33.16
C ALA A 19 -9.59 -6.52 -32.75
N PHE A 20 -10.73 -6.74 -32.07
CA PHE A 20 -11.53 -5.63 -31.53
C PHE A 20 -10.80 -4.92 -30.39
N CYS A 21 -10.23 -5.66 -29.43
CA CYS A 21 -9.48 -5.06 -28.32
C CYS A 21 -8.33 -4.17 -28.84
N LEU A 22 -7.59 -4.63 -29.83
CA LEU A 22 -6.47 -3.89 -30.43
C LEU A 22 -6.87 -2.84 -31.47
N SER A 23 -8.18 -2.64 -31.70
CA SER A 23 -8.66 -1.61 -32.62
C SER A 23 -8.57 -0.19 -32.04
N CYS A 24 -8.43 -0.07 -30.72
CA CYS A 24 -8.21 1.19 -30.02
C CYS A 24 -6.70 1.47 -29.88
N HIS A 25 -6.29 2.72 -30.13
CA HIS A 25 -4.88 3.14 -30.06
C HIS A 25 -4.30 2.99 -28.65
N SER A 26 -5.12 3.19 -27.61
CA SER A 26 -4.76 3.01 -26.20
C SER A 26 -4.33 1.58 -25.85
N MET A 27 -4.70 0.58 -26.66
CA MET A 27 -4.36 -0.83 -26.44
C MET A 27 -3.08 -1.27 -27.16
N SER A 28 -2.41 -0.36 -27.90
CA SER A 28 -1.20 -0.69 -28.66
C SER A 28 -0.05 -1.19 -27.79
N THR A 29 0.21 -0.53 -26.65
CA THR A 29 1.26 -0.92 -25.69
C THR A 29 1.04 -2.34 -25.15
N VAL A 30 -0.14 -2.62 -24.60
CA VAL A 30 -0.46 -3.95 -24.07
C VAL A 30 -0.51 -5.02 -25.16
N GLY A 31 -0.87 -4.65 -26.39
CA GLY A 31 -0.82 -5.53 -27.55
C GLY A 31 0.60 -5.95 -27.93
N GLN A 32 1.57 -5.04 -27.86
CA GLN A 32 2.99 -5.36 -28.07
C GLN A 32 3.52 -6.26 -26.96
N GLU A 33 3.27 -5.92 -25.70
CA GLU A 33 3.71 -6.74 -24.56
C GLU A 33 3.12 -8.15 -24.60
N TYR A 34 1.86 -8.29 -25.00
CA TYR A 34 1.23 -9.60 -25.17
C TYR A 34 1.96 -10.47 -26.20
N GLN A 35 2.44 -9.89 -27.31
CA GLN A 35 3.17 -10.64 -28.35
C GLN A 35 4.51 -11.20 -27.86
N GLU A 36 5.09 -10.60 -26.82
CA GLU A 36 6.32 -11.07 -26.17
C GLU A 36 6.05 -12.20 -25.17
N SER A 37 4.79 -12.43 -24.80
CA SER A 37 4.42 -13.38 -23.76
C SER A 37 4.36 -14.84 -24.24
N ILE A 38 4.53 -15.76 -23.29
CA ILE A 38 4.34 -17.21 -23.51
C ILE A 38 2.90 -17.56 -23.91
N HIS A 39 1.93 -16.69 -23.60
CA HIS A 39 0.53 -16.89 -23.97
C HIS A 39 0.25 -16.55 -25.43
N PHE A 40 1.17 -15.84 -26.10
CA PHE A 40 1.12 -15.56 -27.53
C PHE A 40 1.97 -16.52 -28.36
N LYS A 41 3.19 -16.81 -27.89
CA LYS A 41 4.17 -17.67 -28.58
C LYS A 41 4.78 -18.69 -27.60
N ASN A 42 4.49 -19.97 -27.82
CA ASN A 42 4.96 -21.08 -27.00
C ASN A 42 5.18 -22.35 -27.84
N ALA A 43 5.69 -23.40 -27.19
CA ALA A 43 6.02 -24.66 -27.82
C ALA A 43 4.81 -25.51 -28.24
N SER A 44 3.62 -25.31 -27.64
CA SER A 44 2.42 -26.09 -27.98
C SER A 44 1.65 -25.53 -29.17
N GLY A 45 1.92 -24.27 -29.55
CA GLY A 45 1.18 -23.56 -30.61
C GLY A 45 -0.23 -23.11 -30.20
N VAL A 46 -0.62 -23.33 -28.94
CA VAL A 46 -1.91 -22.90 -28.39
C VAL A 46 -1.79 -21.45 -27.93
N ARG A 47 -2.71 -20.60 -28.36
CA ARG A 47 -2.74 -19.17 -27.99
C ARG A 47 -3.95 -18.87 -27.13
N ALA A 48 -3.71 -18.18 -26.01
CA ALA A 48 -4.79 -17.54 -25.25
C ALA A 48 -4.99 -16.13 -25.78
N GLU A 49 -6.21 -15.79 -26.18
CA GLU A 49 -6.59 -14.47 -26.70
C GLU A 49 -6.90 -13.48 -25.56
N CYS A 50 -7.05 -12.19 -25.86
CA CYS A 50 -7.30 -11.16 -24.83
C CYS A 50 -8.50 -11.51 -23.93
N LYS A 51 -9.59 -12.03 -24.52
CA LYS A 51 -10.79 -12.43 -23.79
C LYS A 51 -10.56 -13.59 -22.83
N ASP A 52 -9.64 -14.50 -23.14
CA ASP A 52 -9.44 -15.73 -22.37
C ASP A 52 -8.85 -15.42 -20.99
N CYS A 53 -8.23 -14.24 -20.83
CA CYS A 53 -7.75 -13.71 -19.55
C CYS A 53 -8.66 -12.60 -18.98
N HIS A 54 -9.13 -11.67 -19.82
CA HIS A 54 -9.83 -10.45 -19.37
C HIS A 54 -11.34 -10.59 -19.24
N ILE A 55 -11.96 -11.64 -19.80
CA ILE A 55 -13.39 -11.90 -19.72
C ILE A 55 -13.62 -13.23 -18.98
N PRO A 56 -14.17 -13.21 -17.75
CA PRO A 56 -14.37 -14.44 -16.99
C PRO A 56 -15.35 -15.39 -17.71
N PRO A 57 -15.13 -16.71 -17.62
CA PRO A 57 -15.98 -17.68 -18.29
C PRO A 57 -17.42 -17.65 -17.75
N GLY A 58 -18.37 -18.03 -18.61
CA GLY A 58 -19.80 -18.06 -18.30
C GLY A 58 -20.57 -16.82 -18.78
N VAL A 59 -21.86 -17.00 -19.03
CA VAL A 59 -22.73 -15.96 -19.63
C VAL A 59 -22.85 -14.73 -18.72
N ILE A 60 -23.21 -14.94 -17.45
CA ILE A 60 -23.42 -13.84 -16.49
C ILE A 60 -22.11 -13.07 -16.23
N PRO A 61 -20.97 -13.72 -15.89
CA PRO A 61 -19.71 -12.99 -15.69
C PRO A 61 -19.24 -12.23 -16.93
N THR A 62 -19.45 -12.80 -18.13
CA THR A 62 -19.15 -12.11 -19.40
C THR A 62 -19.96 -10.84 -19.56
N VAL A 63 -21.29 -10.90 -19.35
CA VAL A 63 -22.15 -9.72 -19.47
C VAL A 63 -21.78 -8.64 -18.45
N VAL A 64 -21.53 -9.02 -17.19
CA VAL A 64 -21.06 -8.09 -16.15
C VAL A 64 -19.76 -7.41 -16.56
N ARG A 65 -18.77 -8.17 -17.07
CA ARG A 65 -17.51 -7.61 -17.54
C ARG A 65 -17.70 -6.64 -18.70
N LYS A 66 -18.60 -6.97 -19.64
CA LYS A 66 -18.93 -6.12 -20.79
C LYS A 66 -19.60 -4.81 -20.38
N ILE A 67 -20.48 -4.83 -19.39
CA ILE A 67 -21.06 -3.61 -18.81
C ILE A 67 -19.95 -2.77 -18.14
N ALA A 68 -19.07 -3.40 -17.34
CA ALA A 68 -17.95 -2.69 -16.72
C ALA A 68 -16.95 -2.11 -17.75
N ALA A 69 -16.81 -2.74 -18.93
CA ALA A 69 -15.97 -2.27 -20.03
C ALA A 69 -16.47 -0.98 -20.70
N LEU A 70 -17.70 -0.53 -20.41
CA LEU A 70 -18.17 0.78 -20.87
C LEU A 70 -17.29 1.93 -20.32
N ASN A 71 -16.65 1.72 -19.17
CA ASN A 71 -15.66 2.64 -18.63
C ASN A 71 -14.44 2.79 -19.55
N ASP A 72 -14.05 1.72 -20.24
CA ASP A 72 -12.92 1.72 -21.17
C ASP A 72 -13.27 2.57 -22.40
N LEU A 73 -14.52 2.49 -22.89
CA LEU A 73 -15.02 3.36 -23.96
C LEU A 73 -15.10 4.84 -23.54
N TYR A 74 -15.52 5.12 -22.31
CA TYR A 74 -15.52 6.49 -21.78
C TYR A 74 -14.10 7.08 -21.78
N HIS A 75 -13.11 6.31 -21.34
CA HIS A 75 -11.73 6.76 -21.34
C HIS A 75 -11.07 6.75 -22.73
N GLU A 76 -11.56 5.98 -23.69
CA GLU A 76 -11.09 6.08 -25.07
C GLU A 76 -11.61 7.35 -25.76
N PHE A 77 -12.91 7.64 -25.61
CA PHE A 77 -13.57 8.66 -26.45
C PHE A 77 -13.84 10.01 -25.75
N ILE A 78 -14.03 10.01 -24.42
CA ILE A 78 -14.45 11.22 -23.68
C ILE A 78 -13.31 11.76 -22.81
N SER A 79 -12.57 10.88 -22.14
CA SER A 79 -11.47 11.28 -21.24
C SER A 79 -10.21 10.42 -21.48
N PRO A 80 -9.45 10.69 -22.58
CA PRO A 80 -8.24 9.95 -22.97
C PRO A 80 -7.14 10.05 -21.92
N SER A 81 -7.14 9.11 -20.98
CA SER A 81 -6.25 9.15 -19.82
C SER A 81 -5.02 8.24 -19.94
N ILE A 82 -4.95 7.45 -21.01
CA ILE A 82 -3.85 6.53 -21.36
C ILE A 82 -3.52 6.57 -22.87
N ALA A 83 -3.78 7.69 -23.53
CA ALA A 83 -3.69 7.80 -25.00
C ALA A 83 -2.26 7.70 -25.56
N THR A 84 -1.24 7.92 -24.74
CA THR A 84 0.18 7.80 -25.11
C THR A 84 0.88 6.77 -24.23
N PRO A 85 2.02 6.20 -24.66
CA PRO A 85 2.82 5.28 -23.84
C PRO A 85 3.19 5.87 -22.48
N GLU A 86 3.52 7.16 -22.41
CA GLU A 86 3.87 7.86 -21.17
C GLU A 86 2.65 8.00 -20.24
N ALA A 87 1.48 8.32 -20.80
CA ALA A 87 0.24 8.39 -20.05
C ALA A 87 -0.16 7.01 -19.51
N PHE A 88 -0.04 5.97 -20.33
CA PHE A 88 -0.24 4.59 -19.89
C PHE A 88 0.73 4.20 -18.77
N GLU A 89 2.02 4.49 -18.94
CA GLU A 89 3.05 4.17 -17.94
C GLU A 89 2.76 4.86 -16.60
N SER A 90 2.35 6.13 -16.62
CA SER A 90 1.98 6.87 -15.41
C SER A 90 0.82 6.25 -14.63
N LYS A 91 -0.03 5.47 -15.31
CA LYS A 91 -1.18 4.78 -14.72
C LYS A 91 -1.00 3.26 -14.61
N ARG A 92 0.12 2.70 -15.07
CA ARG A 92 0.32 1.24 -15.18
C ARG A 92 0.10 0.54 -13.85
N ALA A 93 0.64 1.08 -12.76
CA ALA A 93 0.49 0.52 -11.43
C ALA A 93 -0.98 0.49 -10.96
N GLU A 94 -1.72 1.57 -11.18
CA GLU A 94 -3.15 1.66 -10.83
C GLU A 94 -3.99 0.65 -11.65
N LEU A 95 -3.78 0.62 -12.96
CA LEU A 95 -4.50 -0.27 -13.87
C LEU A 95 -4.21 -1.75 -13.57
N ALA A 96 -2.95 -2.08 -13.32
CA ALA A 96 -2.56 -3.44 -12.95
C ALA A 96 -3.16 -3.85 -11.60
N GLN A 97 -3.15 -2.98 -10.60
CA GLN A 97 -3.77 -3.25 -9.30
C GLN A 97 -5.28 -3.50 -9.42
N ARG A 98 -5.99 -2.66 -10.19
CA ARG A 98 -7.42 -2.82 -10.45
C ARG A 98 -7.70 -4.17 -11.13
N GLU A 99 -6.89 -4.53 -12.11
CA GLU A 99 -7.09 -5.77 -12.86
C GLU A 99 -6.74 -7.02 -12.04
N TRP A 100 -5.67 -6.97 -11.24
CA TRP A 100 -5.35 -8.04 -10.30
C TRP A 100 -6.43 -8.20 -9.24
N ALA A 101 -6.95 -7.11 -8.67
CA ALA A 101 -8.04 -7.17 -7.70
C ALA A 101 -9.28 -7.86 -8.30
N ARG A 102 -9.65 -7.53 -9.54
CA ARG A 102 -10.75 -8.20 -10.26
C ARG A 102 -10.50 -9.70 -10.44
N MET A 103 -9.29 -10.07 -10.85
CA MET A 103 -8.90 -11.48 -11.02
C MET A 103 -8.83 -12.24 -9.69
N THR A 104 -8.46 -11.58 -8.60
CA THR A 104 -8.48 -12.15 -7.24
C THR A 104 -9.93 -12.36 -6.77
N GLU A 105 -10.81 -11.37 -6.96
CA GLU A 105 -12.21 -11.41 -6.53
C GLU A 105 -12.99 -12.57 -7.19
N ASN A 106 -12.73 -12.85 -8.46
CA ASN A 106 -13.35 -13.97 -9.17
C ASN A 106 -12.56 -15.29 -9.10
N ARG A 107 -11.61 -15.40 -8.16
CA ARG A 107 -10.79 -16.58 -7.92
C ARG A 107 -9.90 -17.05 -9.07
N SER A 108 -9.43 -16.12 -9.89
CA SER A 108 -8.64 -16.39 -11.09
C SER A 108 -9.35 -17.37 -12.04
N ALA A 109 -10.69 -17.26 -12.15
CA ALA A 109 -11.52 -18.18 -12.93
C ALA A 109 -11.06 -18.35 -14.38
N ALA A 110 -10.62 -17.26 -15.01
CA ALA A 110 -10.07 -17.27 -16.37
C ALA A 110 -8.78 -18.12 -16.47
N CYS A 111 -7.87 -17.99 -15.49
CA CYS A 111 -6.65 -18.78 -15.43
C CYS A 111 -6.99 -20.27 -15.24
N LYS A 112 -7.86 -20.58 -14.28
CA LYS A 112 -8.24 -21.96 -13.91
C LYS A 112 -9.04 -22.67 -15.01
N ALA A 113 -9.65 -21.95 -15.94
CA ALA A 113 -10.33 -22.53 -17.11
C ALA A 113 -9.37 -23.29 -18.04
N CYS A 114 -8.10 -22.89 -18.08
CA CYS A 114 -7.04 -23.56 -18.85
C CYS A 114 -6.01 -24.26 -17.95
N HIS A 115 -5.77 -23.72 -16.75
CA HIS A 115 -4.78 -24.19 -15.78
C HIS A 115 -5.48 -24.75 -14.54
N SER A 116 -6.22 -25.85 -14.71
CA SER A 116 -6.81 -26.57 -13.57
C SER A 116 -5.71 -27.19 -12.72
N TYR A 117 -5.81 -27.05 -11.39
CA TYR A 117 -4.90 -27.71 -10.45
C TYR A 117 -4.87 -29.23 -10.67
N ASP A 118 -6.02 -29.85 -10.94
CA ASP A 118 -6.12 -31.31 -11.13
C ASP A 118 -5.45 -31.80 -12.43
N ALA A 119 -5.28 -30.91 -13.40
CA ALA A 119 -4.67 -31.22 -14.70
C ALA A 119 -3.16 -30.89 -14.74
N MET A 120 -2.63 -30.26 -13.68
CA MET A 120 -1.20 -29.96 -13.60
C MET A 120 -0.42 -31.23 -13.23
N ASP A 121 0.58 -31.56 -14.05
CA ASP A 121 1.53 -32.63 -13.77
C ASP A 121 2.65 -32.10 -12.86
N HIS A 122 2.48 -32.25 -11.54
CA HIS A 122 3.45 -31.77 -10.54
C HIS A 122 4.80 -32.49 -10.62
N ASP A 123 4.86 -33.71 -11.14
CA ASP A 123 6.11 -34.47 -11.29
C ASP A 123 7.02 -33.86 -12.38
N LYS A 124 6.46 -33.07 -13.29
CA LYS A 124 7.21 -32.32 -14.31
C LYS A 124 7.58 -30.89 -13.89
N GLN A 125 7.18 -30.46 -12.70
CA GLN A 125 7.54 -29.15 -12.14
C GLN A 125 8.88 -29.25 -11.40
N SER A 126 9.56 -28.11 -11.16
CA SER A 126 10.69 -28.12 -10.23
C SER A 126 10.20 -28.47 -8.82
N SER A 127 11.08 -28.98 -7.95
CA SER A 127 10.73 -29.33 -6.56
C SER A 127 10.05 -28.18 -5.81
N GLU A 128 10.52 -26.96 -6.00
CA GLU A 128 9.99 -25.76 -5.36
C GLU A 128 8.61 -25.41 -5.95
N ALA A 129 8.48 -25.45 -7.26
CA ALA A 129 7.21 -25.18 -7.94
C ALA A 129 6.14 -26.20 -7.56
N ALA A 130 6.47 -27.49 -7.54
CA ALA A 130 5.58 -28.57 -7.13
C ALA A 130 5.10 -28.37 -5.67
N ALA A 131 6.02 -28.05 -4.75
CA ALA A 131 5.67 -27.80 -3.36
C ALA A 131 4.72 -26.60 -3.20
N GLN A 132 5.01 -25.48 -3.86
CA GLN A 132 4.17 -24.28 -3.80
C GLN A 132 2.81 -24.51 -4.46
N MET A 133 2.77 -25.16 -5.63
CA MET A 133 1.55 -25.42 -6.37
C MET A 133 0.66 -26.47 -5.69
N THR A 134 1.24 -27.46 -5.03
CA THR A 134 0.49 -28.41 -4.17
C THR A 134 -0.20 -27.66 -3.02
N ALA A 135 0.53 -26.77 -2.33
CA ALA A 135 -0.04 -25.97 -1.26
C ALA A 135 -1.11 -24.98 -1.76
N ALA A 136 -0.94 -24.44 -2.97
CA ALA A 136 -1.90 -23.56 -3.62
C ALA A 136 -3.19 -24.31 -4.02
N ALA A 137 -3.06 -25.51 -4.57
CA ALA A 137 -4.19 -26.37 -4.94
C ALA A 137 -5.05 -26.72 -3.73
N LEU A 138 -4.42 -27.13 -2.61
CA LEU A 138 -5.11 -27.45 -1.37
C LEU A 138 -5.93 -26.28 -0.79
N LYS A 139 -5.54 -25.05 -1.10
CA LYS A 139 -6.19 -23.81 -0.59
C LYS A 139 -7.07 -23.12 -1.61
N ASP A 140 -7.22 -23.68 -2.82
CA ASP A 140 -7.87 -23.03 -3.96
C ASP A 140 -7.34 -21.59 -4.18
N SER A 141 -6.04 -21.39 -4.05
CA SER A 141 -5.42 -20.06 -4.08
C SER A 141 -5.69 -19.31 -5.40
N ASN A 142 -5.56 -17.99 -5.36
CA ASN A 142 -5.61 -17.16 -6.55
C ASN A 142 -4.29 -17.24 -7.31
N CYS A 143 -4.35 -17.43 -8.63
CA CYS A 143 -3.16 -17.54 -9.47
C CYS A 143 -2.41 -16.20 -9.53
N ILE A 144 -3.16 -15.09 -9.62
CA ILE A 144 -2.62 -13.74 -9.75
C ILE A 144 -1.96 -13.20 -8.47
N ASP A 145 -2.11 -13.89 -7.33
CA ASP A 145 -1.43 -13.48 -6.09
C ASP A 145 0.09 -13.67 -6.21
N CYS A 146 0.53 -14.67 -6.98
CA CYS A 146 1.94 -14.95 -7.24
C CYS A 146 2.34 -14.63 -8.69
N HIS A 147 1.51 -14.98 -9.67
CA HIS A 147 1.82 -14.83 -11.09
C HIS A 147 1.42 -13.45 -11.62
N LYS A 148 2.11 -12.40 -11.21
CA LYS A 148 1.88 -11.03 -11.71
C LYS A 148 2.81 -10.74 -12.89
N GLY A 149 2.32 -9.96 -13.86
CA GLY A 149 3.11 -9.59 -15.05
C GLY A 149 3.28 -10.73 -16.07
N ILE A 150 2.24 -11.56 -16.24
CA ILE A 150 2.27 -12.76 -17.09
C ILE A 150 2.36 -12.40 -18.58
N ALA A 151 1.45 -11.55 -19.05
CA ALA A 151 1.32 -11.14 -20.44
C ALA A 151 1.71 -9.68 -20.68
N HIS A 152 1.91 -8.93 -19.59
CA HIS A 152 2.17 -7.50 -19.60
C HIS A 152 3.31 -7.20 -18.62
N HIS A 153 4.12 -6.19 -18.92
CA HIS A 153 5.26 -5.83 -18.07
C HIS A 153 4.75 -5.39 -16.69
N LYS A 154 5.40 -5.91 -15.64
CA LYS A 154 5.05 -5.60 -14.26
C LYS A 154 5.39 -4.13 -13.96
N PRO A 155 4.43 -3.34 -13.45
CA PRO A 155 4.70 -1.95 -13.10
C PRO A 155 5.74 -1.83 -11.98
N ASP A 156 6.42 -0.69 -11.97
CA ASP A 156 7.08 -0.21 -10.76
C ASP A 156 6.00 0.16 -9.73
N MET A 157 5.77 -0.77 -8.81
CA MET A 157 4.80 -0.64 -7.72
C MET A 157 5.12 0.51 -6.76
N SER A 158 6.34 1.08 -6.81
CA SER A 158 6.73 2.19 -5.95
C SER A 158 6.21 3.56 -6.40
N GLN A 159 5.90 3.72 -7.69
CA GLN A 159 5.50 5.03 -8.23
C GLN A 159 4.20 5.55 -7.61
N GLY A 160 3.24 4.66 -7.34
CA GLY A 160 1.92 5.03 -6.81
C GLY A 160 2.01 5.76 -5.47
N PHE A 161 2.55 5.09 -4.44
CA PHE A 161 2.64 5.68 -3.10
C PHE A 161 3.64 6.85 -3.06
N ARG A 162 4.71 6.84 -3.87
CA ARG A 162 5.65 7.97 -3.95
C ARG A 162 5.02 9.22 -4.56
N SER A 163 4.19 9.04 -5.59
CA SER A 163 3.40 10.14 -6.18
C SER A 163 2.42 10.70 -5.16
N GLN A 164 1.68 9.84 -4.45
CA GLN A 164 0.77 10.25 -3.39
C GLN A 164 1.50 11.04 -2.30
N PHE A 165 2.67 10.57 -1.86
CA PHE A 165 3.50 11.28 -0.87
C PHE A 165 3.95 12.66 -1.37
N LYS A 166 4.35 12.76 -2.64
CA LYS A 166 4.72 14.05 -3.25
C LYS A 166 3.55 15.03 -3.24
N THR A 167 2.34 14.57 -3.53
CA THR A 167 1.12 15.39 -3.40
C THR A 167 0.88 15.83 -1.97
N LEU A 168 1.04 14.93 -0.98
CA LEU A 168 0.93 15.29 0.44
C LEU A 168 1.96 16.35 0.84
N GLN A 169 3.20 16.24 0.36
CA GLN A 169 4.25 17.24 0.61
C GLN A 169 3.89 18.61 0.02
N GLN A 170 3.38 18.65 -1.21
CA GLN A 170 2.93 19.90 -1.85
C GLN A 170 1.78 20.56 -1.07
N GLN A 171 0.85 19.76 -0.56
CA GLN A 171 -0.27 20.22 0.28
C GLN A 171 0.17 20.65 1.69
N SER A 172 1.31 20.14 2.17
CA SER A 172 1.84 20.40 3.51
C SER A 172 2.92 21.50 3.54
N THR A 173 2.98 22.37 2.53
CA THR A 173 3.97 23.46 2.48
C THR A 173 3.69 24.59 3.48
N ALA A 174 2.46 24.69 3.97
CA ALA A 174 2.05 25.64 5.00
C ALA A 174 1.37 24.91 6.16
N LEU A 175 1.50 25.47 7.36
CA LEU A 175 0.86 24.94 8.56
C LEU A 175 -0.68 25.02 8.45
N PRO A 176 -1.43 23.92 8.61
CA PRO A 176 -2.88 23.96 8.63
C PRO A 176 -3.43 24.78 9.81
N ALA A 177 -4.62 25.35 9.67
CA ALA A 177 -5.27 26.16 10.71
C ALA A 177 -5.83 25.33 11.91
N ALA A 178 -5.63 24.02 11.92
CA ALA A 178 -6.09 23.14 12.99
C ALA A 178 -5.14 23.18 14.20
N THR A 179 -5.70 23.01 15.40
CA THR A 179 -4.92 22.94 16.66
C THR A 179 -4.22 21.61 16.84
N THR A 180 -4.81 20.51 16.36
CA THR A 180 -4.21 19.17 16.33
C THR A 180 -3.73 18.86 14.94
N LEU A 181 -2.45 18.49 14.82
CA LEU A 181 -1.79 18.20 13.55
C LEU A 181 -1.06 16.86 13.62
N TYR A 182 -0.72 16.32 12.45
CA TYR A 182 0.02 15.08 12.30
C TYR A 182 1.23 15.30 11.40
N SER A 183 2.40 14.82 11.84
CA SER A 183 3.62 14.89 11.03
C SER A 183 3.52 13.99 9.80
N LEU A 184 3.84 14.53 8.63
CA LEU A 184 3.91 13.76 7.39
C LEU A 184 5.17 12.88 7.33
N GLY A 185 6.26 13.36 7.89
CA GLY A 185 7.57 12.72 7.89
C GLY A 185 8.33 12.96 9.19
N GLU A 186 9.62 12.66 9.16
CA GLU A 186 10.48 13.04 10.28
C GLU A 186 10.71 14.55 10.28
N LYS A 187 10.72 15.14 11.48
CA LYS A 187 11.02 16.56 11.64
C LYS A 187 12.03 16.76 12.75
N SER A 188 13.01 17.62 12.53
CA SER A 188 13.95 17.99 13.58
C SER A 188 13.27 18.86 14.63
N LEU A 189 13.62 18.64 15.89
CA LEU A 189 13.08 19.35 17.05
C LEU A 189 14.18 20.19 17.71
N SER A 190 13.83 21.38 18.20
CA SER A 190 14.73 22.26 18.96
C SER A 190 14.03 22.79 20.22
N ALA A 191 14.82 23.20 21.23
CA ALA A 191 14.29 23.77 22.47
C ALA A 191 13.77 25.20 22.30
N SER A 192 14.34 25.97 21.36
CA SER A 192 13.91 27.33 21.00
C SER A 192 13.73 27.50 19.48
N ALA A 193 13.10 28.60 19.07
CA ALA A 193 12.88 28.91 17.67
C ALA A 193 14.18 29.23 16.90
N ASP A 194 15.17 29.78 17.61
CA ASP A 194 16.43 30.29 17.06
C ASP A 194 17.58 29.28 17.13
N GLU A 195 17.45 28.24 17.97
CA GLU A 195 18.46 27.20 18.08
C GLU A 195 18.38 26.18 16.94
N PRO A 196 19.54 25.71 16.42
CA PRO A 196 19.56 24.61 15.48
C PRO A 196 19.06 23.34 16.16
N ALA A 197 18.30 22.53 15.42
CA ALA A 197 17.95 21.20 15.88
C ALA A 197 19.20 20.30 15.85
N ASP A 198 19.43 19.55 16.94
CA ASP A 198 20.52 18.56 17.02
C ASP A 198 19.97 17.17 16.69
N LYS A 199 19.94 16.25 17.66
CA LYS A 199 19.54 14.85 17.48
C LYS A 199 18.07 14.59 17.77
N ALA A 200 17.32 15.59 18.23
CA ALA A 200 15.92 15.44 18.52
C ALA A 200 15.07 15.40 17.24
N LEU A 201 14.20 14.40 17.16
CA LEU A 201 13.39 14.08 15.99
C LEU A 201 11.95 13.76 16.38
N LEU A 202 10.99 14.32 15.66
CA LEU A 202 9.61 13.88 15.61
C LEU A 202 9.48 12.78 14.56
N MET A 203 8.79 11.68 14.88
CA MET A 203 8.56 10.57 13.97
C MET A 203 7.38 10.84 13.03
N PRO A 204 7.29 10.18 11.86
CA PRO A 204 6.12 10.30 10.97
C PRO A 204 4.84 9.87 11.68
N ALA A 205 3.71 10.38 11.19
CA ALA A 205 2.37 10.04 11.66
C ALA A 205 2.19 10.25 13.17
N THR A 206 2.85 11.27 13.72
CA THR A 206 2.78 11.62 15.14
C THR A 206 1.84 12.79 15.35
N GLN A 207 0.87 12.61 16.23
CA GLN A 207 -0.04 13.66 16.65
C GLN A 207 0.68 14.71 17.52
N VAL A 208 0.45 15.98 17.23
CA VAL A 208 0.96 17.12 17.99
C VAL A 208 -0.13 18.18 18.16
N SER A 209 0.00 19.01 19.20
CA SER A 209 -0.84 20.21 19.36
C SER A 209 -0.03 21.46 19.09
N VAL A 210 -0.58 22.41 18.32
CA VAL A 210 0.08 23.69 18.04
C VAL A 210 -0.07 24.60 19.26
N LEU A 211 1.05 25.13 19.75
CA LEU A 211 1.08 26.08 20.87
C LEU A 211 1.19 27.52 20.37
N GLN A 212 2.16 27.79 19.48
CA GLN A 212 2.36 29.10 18.88
C GLN A 212 3.15 29.01 17.58
N LYS A 213 3.07 30.06 16.76
CA LYS A 213 3.79 30.19 15.50
C LYS A 213 4.68 31.43 15.54
N GLN A 214 5.92 31.30 15.06
CA GLN A 214 6.88 32.40 14.93
C GLN A 214 7.59 32.28 13.58
N GLY A 215 7.17 33.08 12.59
CA GLY A 215 7.67 32.99 11.23
C GLY A 215 7.51 31.59 10.63
N ASP A 216 8.63 31.01 10.17
CA ASP A 216 8.70 29.67 9.57
C ASP A 216 8.81 28.54 10.61
N LYS A 217 8.74 28.88 11.90
CA LYS A 217 8.79 27.94 13.02
C LYS A 217 7.43 27.85 13.71
N VAL A 218 7.18 26.68 14.28
CA VAL A 218 6.01 26.39 15.10
C VAL A 218 6.47 25.70 16.37
N GLN A 219 5.92 26.14 17.51
CA GLN A 219 6.05 25.43 18.77
C GLN A 219 4.90 24.44 18.88
N ILE A 220 5.26 23.18 19.08
CA ILE A 220 4.32 22.07 19.19
C ILE A 220 4.43 21.41 20.56
N GLN A 221 3.33 20.84 21.02
CA GLN A 221 3.27 19.96 22.16
C GLN A 221 3.15 18.51 21.68
N ILE A 222 4.08 17.67 22.15
CA ILE A 222 4.08 16.24 21.91
C ILE A 222 3.67 15.56 23.22
N VAL A 223 2.67 14.69 23.16
CA VAL A 223 2.25 13.88 24.32
C VAL A 223 2.53 12.42 24.02
N GLY A 224 3.16 11.73 24.96
CA GLY A 224 3.45 10.31 24.84
C GLY A 224 4.05 9.71 26.10
N TRP A 225 4.55 8.50 25.98
CA TRP A 225 5.01 7.66 27.09
C TRP A 225 6.52 7.45 27.03
N ARG A 226 7.17 7.47 28.18
CA ARG A 226 8.57 7.05 28.35
C ARG A 226 8.73 6.16 29.57
N GLU A 227 9.80 5.39 29.59
CA GLU A 227 10.23 4.70 30.81
C GLU A 227 10.71 5.72 31.85
N SER A 228 10.33 5.53 33.11
CA SER A 228 10.74 6.38 34.24
C SER A 228 12.24 6.27 34.52
N ALA A 229 12.77 5.05 34.43
CA ALA A 229 14.20 4.74 34.54
C ALA A 229 14.69 4.12 33.22
N GLY A 230 15.74 4.69 32.60
CA GLY A 230 16.33 4.15 31.36
C GLY A 230 16.33 5.15 30.20
N ARG A 231 15.75 4.77 29.05
CA ARG A 231 15.76 5.55 27.79
C ARG A 231 14.79 6.75 27.82
N GLY A 232 14.91 7.62 28.83
CA GLY A 232 14.00 8.75 29.07
C GLY A 232 13.96 9.83 27.97
N ARG A 233 14.74 9.64 26.90
CA ARG A 233 14.78 10.45 25.67
C ARG A 233 13.86 9.91 24.57
N VAL A 234 13.37 8.68 24.66
CA VAL A 234 12.49 8.09 23.64
C VAL A 234 11.04 8.22 24.09
N ILE A 235 10.23 8.88 23.27
CA ILE A 235 8.79 9.00 23.47
C ILE A 235 8.09 7.98 22.58
N THR A 236 7.24 7.17 23.18
CA THR A 236 6.39 6.17 22.54
C THR A 236 4.93 6.65 22.56
N GLN A 237 4.14 6.23 21.59
CA GLN A 237 2.71 6.55 21.54
C GLN A 237 1.91 5.75 22.57
N TYR A 238 2.38 4.54 22.91
CA TYR A 238 1.74 3.64 23.86
C TYR A 238 2.77 3.12 24.86
N PRO A 239 2.41 2.95 26.15
CA PRO A 239 3.32 2.40 27.15
C PRO A 239 3.66 0.94 26.80
N GLY A 240 4.93 0.55 26.93
CA GLY A 240 5.40 -0.81 26.62
C GLY A 240 5.54 -1.13 25.14
N LYS A 241 5.15 -0.23 24.24
CA LYS A 241 5.20 -0.48 22.79
C LYS A 241 6.20 0.42 22.12
N ARG A 242 7.06 -0.17 21.29
CA ARG A 242 8.10 0.52 20.52
C ARG A 242 7.52 1.22 19.29
N VAL A 243 6.45 1.97 19.49
CA VAL A 243 5.75 2.79 18.50
C VAL A 243 6.18 4.24 18.74
N PHE A 244 7.31 4.63 18.17
CA PHE A 244 7.96 5.90 18.50
C PHE A 244 7.16 7.10 18.00
N ALA A 245 7.02 8.11 18.85
CA ALA A 245 6.44 9.41 18.55
C ALA A 245 7.53 10.46 18.38
N ALA A 246 8.53 10.46 19.25
CA ALA A 246 9.68 11.36 19.15
C ALA A 246 10.91 10.77 19.84
N VAL A 247 12.08 11.28 19.46
CA VAL A 247 13.35 11.12 20.18
C VAL A 247 13.80 12.51 20.59
N LEU A 248 14.15 12.67 21.85
CA LEU A 248 14.62 13.93 22.43
C LEU A 248 16.15 13.91 22.56
N ASP A 249 16.74 15.10 22.53
CA ASP A 249 18.10 15.31 22.99
C ASP A 249 18.11 15.97 24.38
N ALA A 250 19.30 16.33 24.86
CA ALA A 250 19.46 16.91 26.20
C ALA A 250 18.77 18.28 26.36
N SER A 251 18.65 19.06 25.28
CA SER A 251 18.10 20.42 25.32
C SER A 251 16.61 20.45 25.63
N LEU A 252 15.89 19.37 25.28
CA LEU A 252 14.44 19.24 25.48
C LEU A 252 14.06 18.62 26.83
N LEU A 253 15.01 18.06 27.57
CA LEU A 253 14.71 17.44 28.87
C LEU A 253 14.09 18.43 29.90
N PRO A 254 14.51 19.71 29.97
CA PRO A 254 13.90 20.68 30.88
C PRO A 254 12.46 21.08 30.52
N THR A 255 12.01 20.86 29.27
CA THR A 255 10.66 21.23 28.82
C THR A 255 9.62 20.14 29.10
N ILE A 256 10.06 19.00 29.65
CA ILE A 256 9.22 17.85 29.96
C ILE A 256 8.33 18.15 31.16
N LYS A 257 7.02 17.94 30.99
CA LYS A 257 6.03 17.93 32.07
C LYS A 257 5.47 16.53 32.23
N ILE A 258 5.57 15.96 33.42
CA ILE A 258 4.95 14.66 33.74
C ILE A 258 3.46 14.89 33.96
N LEU A 259 2.63 14.16 33.21
CA LEU A 259 1.18 14.23 33.29
C LEU A 259 0.64 13.16 34.23
N GLN A 260 1.12 11.92 34.08
CA GLN A 260 0.77 10.80 34.95
C GLN A 260 1.85 9.72 34.92
N THR A 261 1.81 8.85 35.92
CA THR A 261 2.68 7.69 36.05
C THR A 261 1.83 6.44 36.23
N GLN A 262 2.19 5.35 35.55
CA GLN A 262 1.56 4.05 35.70
C GLN A 262 2.60 2.95 35.78
N VAL A 263 2.27 1.86 36.47
CA VAL A 263 3.11 0.65 36.53
C VAL A 263 2.43 -0.42 35.70
N ASP A 264 3.15 -1.01 34.76
CA ASP A 264 2.66 -2.15 34.00
C ASP A 264 2.55 -3.37 34.94
N PRO A 265 1.36 -3.96 35.14
CA PRO A 265 1.18 -5.09 36.05
C PRO A 265 1.93 -6.35 35.61
N ALA A 266 2.24 -6.51 34.33
CA ALA A 266 2.92 -7.70 33.81
C ALA A 266 4.46 -7.59 33.92
N SER A 267 5.02 -6.44 33.56
CA SER A 267 6.48 -6.23 33.57
C SER A 267 7.00 -5.55 34.84
N HIS A 268 6.11 -5.05 35.70
CA HIS A 268 6.42 -4.16 36.83
C HIS A 268 7.19 -2.88 36.43
N GLN A 269 7.21 -2.55 35.14
CA GLN A 269 7.90 -1.37 34.62
C GLN A 269 7.08 -0.11 34.86
N GLU A 270 7.72 0.94 35.34
CA GLU A 270 7.10 2.26 35.50
C GLU A 270 7.19 3.09 34.21
N TRP A 271 6.04 3.57 33.77
CA TRP A 271 5.85 4.40 32.59
C TRP A 271 5.30 5.77 32.98
N GLN A 272 5.91 6.83 32.46
CA GLN A 272 5.46 8.20 32.63
C GLN A 272 4.84 8.70 31.32
N GLN A 273 3.60 9.17 31.38
CA GLN A 273 3.05 9.99 30.32
C GLN A 273 3.55 11.41 30.51
N ILE A 274 4.15 11.95 29.46
CA ILE A 274 4.75 13.28 29.48
C ILE A 274 4.18 14.14 28.35
N SER A 275 4.22 15.45 28.57
CA SER A 275 4.11 16.44 27.50
C SER A 275 5.44 17.16 27.32
N VAL A 276 5.87 17.37 26.09
CA VAL A 276 7.11 18.08 25.74
C VAL A 276 6.77 19.19 24.76
N ALA A 277 7.21 20.41 25.07
CA ALA A 277 7.15 21.52 24.15
C ALA A 277 8.46 21.60 23.36
N ALA A 278 8.37 21.64 22.04
CA ALA A 278 9.51 21.74 21.14
C ALA A 278 9.17 22.60 19.93
N TRP A 279 10.19 23.21 19.33
CA TRP A 279 10.09 23.97 18.10
C TRP A 279 10.48 23.11 16.90
N THR A 280 9.84 23.36 15.76
CA THR A 280 10.17 22.75 14.48
C THR A 280 9.73 23.65 13.32
N SER A 281 10.05 23.28 12.09
CA SER A 281 9.56 24.01 10.91
C SER A 281 8.06 23.82 10.73
N ASN A 282 7.37 24.84 10.22
CA ASN A 282 5.91 24.87 10.14
C ASN A 282 5.30 24.10 8.94
N ASP A 283 6.13 23.55 8.06
CA ASP A 283 5.76 22.67 6.94
C ASP A 283 5.64 21.20 7.37
N GLY A 284 5.18 20.32 6.47
CA GLY A 284 5.17 18.87 6.69
C GLY A 284 4.16 18.40 7.74
N PHE A 285 3.09 19.17 7.96
CA PHE A 285 1.97 18.81 8.83
C PHE A 285 0.66 18.69 8.06
N ASN A 286 -0.15 17.71 8.46
CA ASN A 286 -1.51 17.52 7.98
C ASN A 286 -2.52 17.71 9.12
N ALA A 287 -3.71 18.22 8.79
CA ALA A 287 -4.81 18.33 9.74
C ALA A 287 -5.50 16.98 10.05
N SER A 288 -5.26 15.97 9.21
CA SER A 288 -5.78 14.61 9.37
C SER A 288 -4.67 13.60 9.18
N LEU A 289 -4.78 12.50 9.92
CA LEU A 289 -3.87 11.35 9.83
C LEU A 289 -4.24 10.41 8.67
N GLU A 290 -5.50 10.43 8.25
CA GLU A 290 -6.05 9.53 7.24
C GLU A 290 -5.26 9.53 5.91
N PRO A 291 -4.84 10.68 5.33
CA PRO A 291 -4.05 10.66 4.10
C PRO A 291 -2.67 10.00 4.26
N VAL A 292 -2.07 10.08 5.46
CA VAL A 292 -0.79 9.42 5.77
C VAL A 292 -0.99 7.91 5.86
N TRP A 293 -2.13 7.45 6.38
CA TRP A 293 -2.51 6.04 6.43
C TRP A 293 -2.88 5.47 5.08
N GLN A 294 -3.55 6.23 4.22
CA GLN A 294 -3.79 5.81 2.83
C GLN A 294 -2.49 5.63 2.07
N TYR A 295 -1.52 6.54 2.26
CA TYR A 295 -0.16 6.41 1.73
C TYR A 295 0.56 5.15 2.25
N ALA A 296 0.51 4.91 3.56
CA ALA A 296 1.15 3.74 4.15
C ALA A 296 0.48 2.41 3.75
N ASP A 297 -0.84 2.37 3.64
CA ASP A 297 -1.57 1.20 3.14
C ASP A 297 -1.26 0.95 1.67
N GLN A 298 -1.26 1.97 0.81
CA GLN A 298 -0.85 1.81 -0.58
C GLN A 298 0.59 1.29 -0.68
N MET A 299 1.50 1.77 0.17
CA MET A 299 2.87 1.24 0.26
C MET A 299 2.88 -0.24 0.66
N LEU A 300 2.12 -0.62 1.68
CA LEU A 300 1.96 -2.01 2.12
C LEU A 300 1.44 -2.90 0.98
N GLN A 301 0.34 -2.49 0.33
CA GLN A 301 -0.28 -3.25 -0.75
C GLN A 301 0.65 -3.39 -1.95
N SER A 302 1.29 -2.30 -2.36
CA SER A 302 2.13 -2.28 -3.55
C SER A 302 3.45 -3.05 -3.37
N THR A 303 4.02 -3.00 -2.17
CA THR A 303 5.32 -3.63 -1.88
C THR A 303 5.16 -5.07 -1.42
N CYS A 304 4.22 -5.34 -0.52
CA CYS A 304 4.10 -6.66 0.10
C CYS A 304 3.17 -7.62 -0.65
N SER A 305 2.36 -7.15 -1.61
CA SER A 305 1.56 -8.05 -2.46
C SER A 305 2.37 -8.67 -3.61
N ALA A 306 3.67 -8.37 -3.71
CA ALA A 306 4.48 -8.79 -4.85
C ALA A 306 4.71 -10.31 -4.92
N CYS A 307 4.64 -11.01 -3.77
CA CYS A 307 4.99 -12.43 -3.67
C CYS A 307 3.89 -13.31 -3.06
N HIS A 308 2.99 -12.75 -2.26
CA HIS A 308 1.87 -13.44 -1.61
C HIS A 308 0.78 -12.43 -1.26
N SER A 309 -0.37 -12.90 -0.78
CA SER A 309 -1.40 -12.03 -0.22
C SER A 309 -0.83 -11.25 0.99
N VAL A 310 -1.15 -9.97 1.08
CA VAL A 310 -0.62 -9.08 2.12
C VAL A 310 -1.15 -9.52 3.48
N PRO A 311 -0.28 -9.80 4.48
CA PRO A 311 -0.74 -10.13 5.81
C PRO A 311 -1.52 -8.95 6.42
N PRO A 312 -2.65 -9.19 7.10
CA PRO A 312 -3.38 -8.11 7.77
C PRO A 312 -2.50 -7.46 8.84
N ALA A 313 -2.66 -6.15 9.09
CA ALA A 313 -1.88 -5.44 10.12
C ALA A 313 -2.05 -6.06 11.54
N THR A 314 -3.16 -6.75 11.78
CA THR A 314 -3.41 -7.49 13.04
C THR A 314 -2.69 -8.84 13.13
N ARG A 315 -1.89 -9.23 12.14
CA ARG A 315 -1.12 -10.48 12.14
C ARG A 315 -0.15 -10.59 13.32
N TYR A 316 0.45 -9.46 13.72
CA TYR A 316 1.43 -9.37 14.79
C TYR A 316 1.05 -8.28 15.81
N THR A 317 1.68 -8.34 16.98
CA THR A 317 1.69 -7.23 17.93
C THR A 317 2.54 -6.07 17.40
N ALA A 318 2.38 -4.87 17.96
CA ALA A 318 3.14 -3.70 17.55
C ALA A 318 4.66 -3.92 17.67
N ASN A 319 5.10 -4.64 18.71
CA ASN A 319 6.51 -4.98 18.83
C ASN A 319 6.92 -6.11 17.87
N GLY A 320 6.03 -7.04 17.55
CA GLY A 320 6.27 -8.14 16.61
C GLY A 320 6.53 -7.68 15.18
N TRP A 321 5.85 -6.60 14.74
CA TRP A 321 6.05 -6.02 13.41
C TRP A 321 7.47 -5.55 13.13
N ILE A 322 8.26 -5.22 14.15
CA ILE A 322 9.66 -4.82 13.99
C ILE A 322 10.47 -5.96 13.36
N ALA A 323 10.34 -7.17 13.90
CA ALA A 323 11.01 -8.35 13.37
C ALA A 323 10.36 -8.81 12.05
N GLY A 324 9.03 -8.76 11.97
CA GLY A 324 8.28 -9.16 10.78
C GLY A 324 8.64 -8.35 9.54
N LEU A 325 8.66 -7.02 9.65
CA LEU A 325 9.06 -6.15 8.54
C LEU A 325 10.55 -6.31 8.21
N LYS A 326 11.41 -6.41 9.24
CA LYS A 326 12.86 -6.60 9.04
C LYS A 326 13.18 -7.89 8.28
N ALA A 327 12.47 -8.99 8.55
CA ALA A 327 12.62 -10.25 7.83
C ALA A 327 12.33 -10.10 6.32
N MET A 328 11.47 -9.16 5.95
CA MET A 328 11.09 -8.90 4.56
C MET A 328 11.99 -7.88 3.85
N SER A 329 12.93 -7.23 4.55
CA SER A 329 13.74 -6.13 4.00
C SER A 329 14.57 -6.48 2.75
N THR A 330 14.90 -7.76 2.55
CA THR A 330 15.58 -8.21 1.32
C THR A 330 14.70 -8.17 0.08
N TYR A 331 13.37 -8.25 0.24
CA TYR A 331 12.40 -8.41 -0.85
C TYR A 331 11.75 -7.09 -1.30
N TYR A 332 11.98 -6.00 -0.57
CA TYR A 332 11.50 -4.67 -0.95
C TYR A 332 12.63 -3.65 -1.12
N ARG A 333 12.30 -2.49 -1.72
CA ARG A 333 13.23 -1.37 -1.94
C ARG A 333 12.60 -0.06 -1.45
N LEU A 334 12.28 -0.04 -0.17
CA LEU A 334 11.78 1.13 0.55
C LEU A 334 12.97 1.96 1.05
N SER A 335 12.83 3.27 1.00
CA SER A 335 13.73 4.19 1.69
C SER A 335 13.58 4.06 3.20
N SER A 336 14.54 4.56 3.97
CA SER A 336 14.48 4.53 5.43
C SER A 336 13.25 5.27 6.00
N GLN A 337 12.78 6.33 5.33
CA GLN A 337 11.58 7.07 5.71
C GLN A 337 10.31 6.28 5.38
N GLU A 338 10.27 5.64 4.21
CA GLU A 338 9.17 4.79 3.77
C GLU A 338 9.01 3.61 4.75
N GLU A 339 10.10 2.91 5.06
CA GLU A 339 10.10 1.79 6.01
C GLU A 339 9.62 2.21 7.41
N ARG A 340 10.07 3.37 7.92
CA ARG A 340 9.61 3.88 9.22
C ARG A 340 8.13 4.24 9.23
N THR A 341 7.62 4.85 8.16
CA THR A 341 6.20 5.20 8.05
C THR A 341 5.33 3.95 7.94
N LEU A 342 5.75 2.97 7.13
CA LEU A 342 5.08 1.68 7.01
C LEU A 342 5.10 0.92 8.34
N LEU A 343 6.24 0.86 9.01
CA LEU A 343 6.34 0.23 10.34
C LEU A 343 5.39 0.92 11.32
N LYS A 344 5.38 2.26 11.37
CA LYS A 344 4.49 3.04 12.23
C LYS A 344 3.02 2.70 11.96
N TYR A 345 2.60 2.61 10.69
CA TYR A 345 1.25 2.20 10.29
C TYR A 345 0.91 0.78 10.76
N LEU A 346 1.79 -0.20 10.51
CA LEU A 346 1.59 -1.59 10.95
C LEU A 346 1.50 -1.70 12.46
N GLN A 347 2.29 -0.91 13.17
CA GLN A 347 2.32 -0.88 14.63
C GLN A 347 1.08 -0.23 15.23
N THR A 348 0.53 0.83 14.64
CA THR A 348 -0.69 1.48 15.14
C THR A 348 -1.94 0.63 14.89
N HIS A 349 -1.92 -0.22 13.86
CA HIS A 349 -3.01 -1.15 13.49
C HIS A 349 -2.74 -2.61 13.92
N ALA A 350 -1.77 -2.83 14.82
CA ALA A 350 -1.40 -4.14 15.32
C ALA A 350 -2.49 -4.78 16.19
N SER A 351 -2.40 -6.09 16.44
CA SER A 351 -3.42 -6.82 17.21
C SER A 351 -3.61 -6.36 18.66
N ASP A 352 -2.62 -5.66 19.22
CA ASP A 352 -2.60 -5.24 20.61
C ASP A 352 -2.82 -3.73 20.80
N THR A 353 -2.97 -2.94 19.73
CA THR A 353 -3.20 -1.47 19.82
C THR A 353 -4.68 -1.11 19.73
N ALA A 354 -5.06 0.00 20.37
CA ALA A 354 -6.46 0.40 20.56
C ALA A 354 -7.25 0.63 19.26
N ASP A 355 -6.60 0.94 18.14
CA ASP A 355 -7.27 1.11 16.84
C ASP A 355 -7.74 -0.23 16.23
N SER A 356 -7.23 -1.38 16.69
CA SER A 356 -7.72 -2.70 16.28
C SER A 356 -9.04 -3.12 16.94
N ALA A 357 -9.42 -2.45 18.05
CA ALA A 357 -10.65 -2.73 18.80
C ALA A 357 -11.89 -1.97 18.26
N LYS A 358 -11.74 -1.17 17.20
CA LYS A 358 -12.81 -0.36 16.59
C LYS A 358 -13.37 -0.90 15.27
N LYS A 359 -13.13 -2.18 14.93
CA LYS A 359 -13.77 -2.83 13.78
C LYS A 359 -14.84 -3.82 14.22
#